data_AF-A0A2N9IAM3-F1
#
_entry.id   AF-A0A2N9IAM3-F1
#
_cell.length_a   1.000
_cell.length_b   1.000
_cell.length_c   1.000
_cell.angle_alpha   90.00
_cell.angle_beta   90.00
_cell.angle_gamma   90.00
#
_symmetry.space_group_name_H-M   'P 1'
#
loop_
_entity.id
_entity.type
_entity.pdbx_description
1 polymer ?
#
loop_
_entity_poly.entity_id
_entity_poly.type
_entity_poly.pdbx_seq_one_letter_code
_entity_poly.pdbx_strand_id
1 'polypeptide(L)'
;MMKLGNNKYCPQLSPPKPNPHHKRGKAKTVELSKSPQVTFLINVVQGIFEAGSRLLEIEHLLNESLIENDRLRDLEKTASTRIQAAKSNHKSVEARLKTAERQVKELTAKLDREINRACKLRAENKKLKAEVDKARAGVQKAEDTAQSYYNQGFEKVAESLKSQLAKECNKCFLQGWRSALDQAGVDDTSELYNLGPKHQPFKVGLPKEHEEEEATRGLRDPEVNEVLRDPEAA
;
A
#
# COMPACT_ATOMS: atom_id res chain seq x y z
N MET A 1 -4.35 -34.36 -12.12
CA MET A 1 -3.89 -35.77 -12.06
C MET A 1 -5.10 -36.68 -12.16
N MET A 2 -5.36 -37.26 -13.33
CA MET A 2 -6.41 -38.27 -13.50
C MET A 2 -5.79 -39.52 -14.14
N LYS A 3 -5.99 -40.65 -13.46
CA LYS A 3 -5.42 -41.96 -13.77
C LYS A 3 -6.03 -42.51 -15.06
N LEU A 4 -5.18 -42.83 -16.03
CA LEU A 4 -5.51 -43.64 -17.20
C LEU A 4 -5.66 -45.09 -16.76
N GLY A 5 -6.87 -45.64 -16.91
CA GLY A 5 -7.22 -46.99 -16.51
C GLY A 5 -7.35 -47.93 -17.71
N ASN A 6 -6.43 -48.89 -17.76
CA ASN A 6 -6.61 -50.29 -18.12
C ASN A 6 -7.00 -50.66 -19.56
N ASN A 7 -5.92 -50.82 -20.32
CA ASN A 7 -5.68 -51.79 -21.39
C ASN A 7 -6.40 -53.14 -21.17
N LYS A 8 -7.38 -53.46 -22.03
CA LYS A 8 -8.00 -54.79 -22.10
C LYS A 8 -7.36 -55.58 -23.24
N TYR A 9 -6.73 -56.69 -22.87
CA TYR A 9 -6.18 -57.72 -23.73
C TYR A 9 -7.22 -58.27 -24.72
N CYS A 10 -6.92 -58.23 -26.02
CA CYS A 10 -7.54 -59.12 -27.01
C CYS A 10 -6.80 -60.48 -27.01
N PRO A 11 -7.49 -61.63 -26.95
CA PRO A 11 -6.85 -62.91 -27.22
C PRO A 11 -6.50 -62.99 -28.71
N GLN A 12 -5.21 -63.13 -29.01
CA GLN A 12 -4.72 -63.51 -30.33
C GLN A 12 -5.24 -64.93 -30.65
N LEU A 13 -6.18 -65.07 -31.58
CA LEU A 13 -6.50 -66.36 -32.17
C LEU A 13 -5.30 -66.80 -33.02
N SER A 14 -4.65 -67.89 -32.61
CA SER A 14 -3.58 -68.53 -33.39
C SER A 14 -4.15 -69.08 -34.70
N PRO A 15 -3.40 -69.02 -35.83
CA PRO A 15 -3.85 -69.59 -37.09
C PRO A 15 -3.89 -71.14 -36.98
N PRO A 16 -4.84 -71.82 -37.62
CA PRO A 16 -4.94 -73.27 -37.53
C PRO A 16 -3.77 -73.93 -38.27
N LYS A 17 -3.14 -74.92 -37.62
CA LYS A 17 -2.10 -75.77 -38.23
C LYS A 17 -2.70 -76.62 -39.35
N PRO A 18 -2.01 -76.80 -40.50
CA PRO A 18 -2.49 -77.66 -41.56
C PRO A 18 -2.32 -79.13 -41.15
N ASN A 19 -3.42 -79.89 -41.20
CA ASN A 19 -3.42 -81.32 -40.95
C ASN A 19 -2.96 -82.07 -42.22
N PRO A 20 -1.86 -82.85 -42.19
CA PRO A 20 -1.46 -83.69 -43.30
C PRO A 20 -2.17 -85.04 -43.22
N HIS A 21 -2.33 -85.69 -44.38
CA HIS A 21 -2.94 -87.00 -44.59
C HIS A 21 -4.44 -87.02 -44.85
N HIS A 22 -4.79 -86.67 -46.09
CA HIS A 22 -5.71 -87.53 -46.83
C HIS A 22 -5.12 -87.92 -48.19
N LYS A 23 -5.22 -89.22 -48.45
CA LYS A 23 -4.61 -89.93 -49.56
C LYS A 23 -5.16 -89.38 -50.87
N ARG A 24 -4.22 -89.08 -51.77
CA ARG A 24 -4.41 -88.70 -53.17
C ARG A 24 -5.10 -89.86 -53.90
N GLY A 25 -6.43 -89.93 -53.80
CA GLY A 25 -7.26 -90.65 -54.76
C GLY A 25 -7.06 -89.96 -56.10
N LYS A 26 -6.47 -90.68 -57.07
CA LYS A 26 -6.47 -90.26 -58.47
C LYS A 26 -7.92 -90.30 -58.94
N ALA A 27 -8.66 -89.22 -58.70
CA ALA A 27 -9.84 -88.94 -59.50
C ALA A 27 -9.34 -88.81 -60.94
N LYS A 28 -9.78 -89.74 -61.79
CA LYS A 28 -9.69 -89.57 -63.24
C LYS A 28 -10.24 -88.17 -63.52
N THR A 29 -9.39 -87.29 -64.02
CA THR A 29 -9.82 -86.09 -64.73
C THR A 29 -10.59 -86.60 -65.93
N VAL A 30 -11.89 -86.84 -65.75
CA VAL A 30 -12.79 -87.04 -66.86
C VAL A 30 -12.77 -85.70 -67.59
N GLU A 31 -12.19 -85.68 -68.78
CA GLU A 31 -12.27 -84.56 -69.72
C GLU A 31 -13.74 -84.33 -70.13
N LEU A 32 -14.58 -83.89 -69.20
CA LEU A 32 -15.90 -83.31 -69.48
C LEU A 32 -15.77 -81.81 -69.82
N SER A 33 -14.58 -81.23 -69.65
CA SER A 33 -14.28 -79.81 -69.91
C SER A 33 -14.19 -79.45 -71.40
N LYS A 34 -14.45 -80.41 -72.31
CA LYS A 34 -14.47 -80.16 -73.75
C LYS A 34 -15.88 -80.01 -74.32
N SER A 35 -16.92 -80.22 -73.51
CA SER A 35 -18.29 -79.86 -73.90
C SER A 35 -18.55 -78.39 -73.56
N PRO A 36 -18.78 -77.51 -74.56
CA PRO A 36 -19.06 -76.09 -74.32
C PRO A 36 -20.20 -75.84 -73.34
N GLN A 37 -21.15 -76.78 -73.24
CA GLN A 37 -22.31 -76.68 -72.36
C GLN A 37 -21.94 -76.79 -70.87
N VAL A 38 -20.97 -77.64 -70.51
CA VAL A 38 -20.57 -77.84 -69.10
C VAL A 38 -19.75 -76.65 -68.60
N THR A 39 -18.84 -76.12 -69.42
CA THR A 39 -18.04 -74.92 -69.10
C THR A 39 -18.93 -73.68 -68.96
N PHE A 40 -19.96 -73.55 -69.81
CA PHE A 40 -20.95 -72.48 -69.69
C PHE A 40 -21.68 -72.53 -68.35
N LEU A 41 -22.17 -73.70 -67.95
CA LEU A 41 -22.86 -73.87 -66.66
C LEU A 41 -21.95 -73.60 -65.46
N ILE A 42 -20.69 -74.01 -65.49
CA ILE A 42 -19.71 -73.71 -64.42
C ILE A 42 -19.50 -72.20 -64.27
N ASN A 43 -19.32 -71.47 -65.38
CA ASN A 43 -19.15 -70.02 -65.36
C ASN A 43 -20.41 -69.30 -64.85
N VAL A 44 -21.60 -69.78 -65.22
CA VAL A 44 -22.88 -69.23 -64.72
C VAL A 44 -22.99 -69.43 -63.20
N VAL A 45 -22.71 -70.63 -62.71
CA VAL A 45 -22.77 -70.93 -61.26
C VAL A 45 -21.74 -70.11 -60.48
N GLN A 46 -20.52 -69.96 -61.00
CA GLN A 46 -19.50 -69.12 -60.38
C GLN A 46 -19.93 -67.65 -60.31
N GLY A 47 -20.50 -67.11 -61.39
CA GLY A 47 -21.02 -65.74 -61.41
C GLY A 47 -22.15 -65.52 -60.41
N ILE A 48 -23.04 -66.50 -60.25
CA ILE A 48 -24.12 -66.46 -59.24
C ILE A 48 -23.54 -66.45 -57.82
N PHE A 49 -22.56 -67.30 -57.53
CA PHE A 49 -21.93 -67.35 -56.20
C PHE A 49 -21.18 -66.05 -55.87
N GLU A 50 -20.47 -65.50 -56.84
CA GLU A 50 -19.77 -64.21 -56.68
C GLU A 50 -20.76 -63.07 -56.46
N ALA A 51 -21.84 -63.01 -57.24
CA ALA A 51 -22.91 -62.02 -57.03
C ALA A 51 -23.58 -62.17 -55.65
N GLY A 52 -23.83 -63.41 -55.21
CA GLY A 52 -24.38 -63.71 -53.89
C GLY A 52 -23.44 -63.30 -52.75
N SER A 53 -22.13 -63.52 -52.90
CA SER A 53 -21.13 -63.11 -51.91
C SER A 53 -21.06 -61.59 -51.77
N ARG A 54 -21.07 -60.86 -52.90
CA ARG A 54 -21.12 -59.39 -52.90
C ARG A 54 -22.41 -58.84 -52.28
N LEU A 55 -23.55 -59.50 -52.53
CA LEU A 55 -24.82 -59.12 -51.93
C LEU A 55 -24.79 -59.24 -50.41
N LEU A 56 -24.23 -60.34 -49.89
CA LEU A 56 -24.08 -60.55 -48.44
C LEU A 56 -23.16 -59.51 -47.79
N GLU A 57 -22.08 -59.12 -48.45
CA GLU A 57 -21.18 -58.06 -47.98
C GLU A 57 -21.88 -56.69 -47.94
N ILE A 58 -22.66 -56.35 -48.98
CA ILE A 58 -23.46 -55.12 -49.01
C ILE A 58 -24.51 -55.12 -47.89
N GLU A 59 -25.18 -56.24 -47.66
CA GLU A 59 -26.15 -56.40 -46.57
C GLU A 59 -25.49 -56.18 -45.19
N HIS A 60 -24.29 -56.74 -44.98
CA HIS A 60 -23.53 -56.53 -43.77
C HIS A 60 -23.18 -55.05 -43.55
N LEU A 61 -22.63 -54.38 -44.57
CA LEU A 61 -22.28 -52.95 -44.51
C LEU A 61 -23.51 -52.06 -44.30
N LEU A 62 -24.65 -52.41 -44.88
CA LEU A 62 -25.91 -51.70 -44.67
C LEU A 62 -26.35 -51.79 -43.21
N ASN A 63 -26.28 -52.98 -42.61
CA ASN A 63 -26.63 -53.18 -41.21
C ASN A 63 -25.68 -52.41 -40.26
N GLU A 64 -24.37 -52.40 -40.53
CA GLU A 64 -23.42 -51.56 -39.79
C GLU A 64 -23.75 -50.07 -39.90
N SER A 65 -24.10 -49.61 -41.11
CA SER A 65 -24.49 -48.21 -41.36
C SER A 65 -25.77 -47.82 -40.60
N LEU A 66 -26.73 -48.73 -40.47
CA LEU A 66 -27.94 -48.50 -39.67
C LEU A 66 -27.61 -48.33 -38.18
N ILE A 67 -26.73 -49.17 -37.64
CA ILE A 67 -26.27 -49.08 -36.24
C ILE A 67 -25.54 -47.74 -36.01
N GLU A 68 -24.69 -47.32 -36.94
CA GLU A 68 -23.97 -46.05 -36.80
C GLU A 68 -24.89 -44.84 -36.92
N ASN A 69 -25.92 -44.89 -37.78
CA ASN A 69 -26.95 -43.85 -37.85
C ASN A 69 -27.72 -43.70 -36.54
N ASP A 70 -28.03 -44.80 -35.86
CA ASP A 70 -28.67 -44.75 -34.55
C ASP A 70 -27.78 -44.07 -33.50
N ARG A 71 -26.47 -44.37 -33.50
CA ARG A 71 -25.48 -43.70 -32.64
C ARG A 71 -25.35 -42.22 -32.93
N LEU A 72 -25.31 -41.84 -34.21
CA LEU A 72 -25.25 -40.44 -34.63
C LEU A 72 -26.47 -39.65 -34.16
N ARG A 73 -27.67 -40.24 -34.26
CA ARG A 73 -28.91 -39.61 -33.77
C ARG A 73 -28.87 -39.39 -32.26
N ASP A 74 -28.32 -40.32 -31.49
CA ASP A 74 -28.20 -40.16 -30.03
C ASP A 74 -27.11 -39.14 -29.66
N LEU A 75 -26.02 -39.09 -30.43
CA LEU A 75 -24.99 -38.05 -30.29
C LEU A 75 -25.58 -36.66 -30.59
N GLU A 76 -26.38 -36.52 -31.64
CA GLU A 76 -27.05 -35.28 -32.02
C GLU A 76 -27.99 -34.77 -30.91
N LYS A 77 -28.81 -35.65 -30.32
CA LYS A 77 -29.67 -35.30 -29.18
C LYS A 77 -28.86 -34.82 -27.97
N THR A 78 -27.76 -35.52 -27.69
CA THR A 78 -26.85 -35.17 -26.59
C THR A 78 -26.18 -33.82 -26.84
N ALA A 79 -25.69 -33.58 -28.06
CA ALA A 79 -25.06 -32.33 -28.46
C ALA A 79 -26.05 -31.15 -28.38
N SER A 80 -27.27 -31.33 -28.90
CA SER A 80 -28.36 -30.36 -28.85
C SER A 80 -28.68 -29.94 -27.40
N THR A 81 -28.80 -30.90 -26.50
CA THR A 81 -29.07 -30.62 -25.07
C THR A 81 -27.92 -29.83 -24.42
N ARG A 82 -26.67 -30.21 -24.72
CA ARG A 82 -25.48 -29.50 -24.22
C ARG A 82 -25.39 -28.07 -24.74
N ILE A 83 -25.70 -27.84 -26.02
CA ILE A 83 -25.73 -26.51 -26.63
C ILE A 83 -26.79 -25.63 -25.94
N GLN A 84 -27.98 -26.18 -25.69
CA GLN A 84 -29.04 -25.44 -25.01
C GLN A 84 -28.64 -25.05 -23.58
N ALA A 85 -28.05 -25.97 -22.82
CA ALA A 85 -27.56 -25.70 -21.46
C ALA A 85 -26.42 -24.65 -21.45
N ALA A 86 -25.48 -24.74 -22.40
CA ALA A 86 -24.43 -23.74 -22.55
C ALA A 86 -25.01 -22.36 -22.88
N LYS A 87 -26.02 -22.30 -23.76
CA LYS A 87 -26.71 -21.06 -24.14
C LYS A 87 -27.44 -20.42 -22.97
N SER A 88 -28.14 -21.19 -22.12
CA SER A 88 -28.78 -20.65 -20.93
C SER A 88 -27.77 -20.13 -19.91
N ASN A 89 -26.66 -20.85 -19.72
CA ASN A 89 -25.58 -20.42 -18.82
C ASN A 89 -24.92 -19.12 -19.32
N HIS A 90 -24.66 -19.00 -20.61
CA HIS A 90 -24.11 -17.79 -21.20
C HIS A 90 -25.01 -16.57 -20.96
N LYS A 91 -26.32 -16.70 -21.18
CA LYS A 91 -27.30 -15.63 -20.88
C LYS A 91 -27.28 -15.22 -19.40
N SER A 92 -27.18 -16.19 -18.49
CA SER A 92 -27.08 -15.92 -17.05
C SER A 92 -25.79 -15.17 -16.68
N VAL A 93 -24.65 -15.60 -17.22
CA VAL A 93 -23.36 -14.92 -17.02
C VAL A 93 -23.38 -13.50 -17.59
N GLU A 94 -23.96 -13.30 -18.78
CA GLU A 94 -24.08 -11.97 -19.39
C GLU A 94 -24.91 -11.01 -18.53
N ALA A 95 -26.02 -11.48 -17.94
CA ALA A 95 -26.84 -10.68 -17.03
C ALA A 95 -26.08 -10.28 -15.76
N ARG A 96 -25.30 -11.21 -15.18
CA ARG A 96 -24.43 -10.93 -14.03
C ARG A 96 -23.34 -9.93 -14.38
N LEU A 97 -22.72 -10.06 -15.55
CA LEU A 97 -21.69 -9.14 -16.03
C LEU A 97 -22.24 -7.71 -16.19
N LYS A 98 -23.40 -7.54 -16.82
CA LYS A 98 -24.07 -6.23 -16.94
C LYS A 98 -24.40 -5.61 -15.58
N THR A 99 -24.73 -6.43 -14.59
CA THR A 99 -24.99 -5.98 -13.22
C THR A 99 -23.71 -5.49 -12.55
N ALA A 100 -22.63 -6.27 -12.64
CA ALA A 100 -21.32 -5.88 -12.12
C ALA A 100 -20.79 -4.59 -12.78
N GLU A 101 -20.96 -4.45 -14.10
CA GLU A 101 -20.58 -3.24 -14.83
C GLU A 101 -21.29 -1.99 -14.29
N ARG A 102 -22.60 -2.08 -14.00
CA ARG A 102 -23.35 -0.98 -13.37
C ARG A 102 -22.82 -0.64 -11.98
N GLN A 103 -22.52 -1.66 -11.16
CA GLN A 103 -21.96 -1.46 -9.83
C GLN A 103 -20.59 -0.77 -9.87
N VAL A 104 -19.72 -1.18 -10.80
CA VAL A 104 -18.41 -0.53 -11.00
C VAL A 104 -18.59 0.94 -11.37
N LYS A 105 -19.47 1.27 -12.32
CA LYS A 105 -19.75 2.66 -12.70
C LYS A 105 -20.24 3.51 -11.52
N GLU A 106 -21.12 2.95 -10.68
CA GLU A 106 -21.61 3.65 -9.48
C GLU A 106 -20.49 3.89 -8.46
N LEU A 107 -19.66 2.88 -8.20
CA LEU A 107 -18.52 2.99 -7.28
C LEU A 107 -17.47 3.99 -7.78
N THR A 108 -17.18 4.01 -9.10
CA THR A 108 -16.31 5.01 -9.70
C THR A 108 -16.84 6.42 -9.45
N ALA A 109 -18.13 6.66 -9.70
CA ALA A 109 -18.74 7.97 -9.46
C ALA A 109 -18.71 8.38 -7.97
N LYS A 110 -18.86 7.43 -7.04
CA LYS A 110 -18.71 7.69 -5.60
C LYS A 110 -17.27 8.05 -5.25
N LEU A 111 -16.30 7.31 -5.78
CA LEU A 111 -14.88 7.56 -5.54
C LEU A 111 -14.48 8.96 -6.03
N ASP A 112 -14.92 9.38 -7.21
CA ASP A 112 -14.63 10.72 -7.75
C ASP A 112 -15.18 11.84 -6.86
N ARG A 113 -16.38 11.66 -6.29
CA ARG A 113 -16.96 12.62 -5.35
C ARG A 113 -16.14 12.73 -4.07
N GLU A 114 -15.70 11.60 -3.51
CA GLU A 114 -14.87 11.59 -2.30
C GLU A 114 -13.48 12.18 -2.55
N ILE A 115 -12.87 11.92 -3.72
CA ILE A 115 -11.61 12.56 -4.12
C ILE A 115 -11.77 14.08 -4.15
N ASN A 116 -12.84 14.59 -4.77
CA ASN A 116 -13.12 16.03 -4.83
C ASN A 116 -13.33 16.63 -3.43
N ARG A 117 -14.07 15.93 -2.57
CA ARG A 117 -14.29 16.34 -1.17
C ARG A 117 -12.97 16.38 -0.39
N ALA A 118 -12.13 15.35 -0.53
CA ALA A 118 -10.83 15.28 0.11
C ALA A 118 -9.89 16.40 -0.37
N CYS A 119 -9.89 16.72 -1.66
CA CYS A 119 -9.14 17.85 -2.22
C CYS A 119 -9.57 19.19 -1.59
N LYS A 120 -10.88 19.43 -1.46
CA LYS A 120 -11.41 20.64 -0.80
C LYS A 120 -10.97 20.73 0.67
N LEU A 121 -11.16 19.65 1.42
CA LEU A 121 -10.75 19.59 2.83
C LEU A 121 -9.23 19.77 3.01
N ARG A 122 -8.43 19.24 2.08
CA ARG A 122 -6.98 19.44 2.10
C ARG A 122 -6.60 20.91 1.90
N ALA A 123 -7.30 21.63 1.02
CA ALA A 123 -7.07 23.06 0.83
C ALA A 123 -7.48 23.88 2.07
N GLU A 124 -8.63 23.58 2.67
CA GLU A 124 -9.10 24.22 3.91
C GLU A 124 -8.14 23.97 5.07
N ASN A 125 -7.65 22.74 5.24
CA ASN A 125 -6.64 22.41 6.26
C ASN A 125 -5.34 23.19 6.08
N LYS A 126 -4.87 23.38 4.84
CA LYS A 126 -3.69 24.21 4.57
C LYS A 126 -3.93 25.67 4.97
N LYS A 127 -5.11 26.21 4.68
CA LYS A 127 -5.50 27.57 5.07
C LYS A 127 -5.54 27.73 6.59
N LEU A 128 -6.23 26.82 7.28
CA LEU A 128 -6.33 26.83 8.74
C LEU A 128 -4.96 26.71 9.41
N LYS A 129 -4.07 25.86 8.88
CA LYS A 129 -2.69 25.76 9.38
C LYS A 129 -1.96 27.10 9.31
N ALA A 130 -2.04 27.81 8.19
CA ALA A 130 -1.43 29.13 8.04
C ALA A 130 -2.04 30.18 9.00
N GLU A 131 -3.36 30.14 9.23
CA GLU A 131 -4.03 31.01 10.20
C GLU A 131 -3.59 30.73 11.64
N VAL A 132 -3.44 29.45 12.01
CA VAL A 132 -2.92 29.02 13.31
C VAL A 132 -1.49 29.50 13.53
N ASP A 133 -0.61 29.34 12.53
CA ASP A 133 0.77 29.79 12.62
C ASP A 133 0.86 31.31 12.80
N LYS A 134 0.02 32.08 12.07
CA LYS A 134 -0.10 33.53 12.24
C LYS A 134 -0.61 33.93 13.62
N ALA A 135 -1.64 33.24 14.12
CA ALA A 135 -2.19 33.51 15.45
C ALA A 135 -1.16 33.22 16.54
N ARG A 136 -0.42 32.12 16.44
CA ARG A 136 0.67 31.76 17.37
C ARG A 136 1.76 32.84 17.39
N ALA A 137 2.19 33.33 16.23
CA ALA A 137 3.16 34.44 16.15
C ALA A 137 2.62 35.72 16.81
N GLY A 138 1.33 36.02 16.63
CA GLY A 138 0.67 37.15 17.28
C GLY A 138 0.63 37.04 18.80
N VAL A 139 0.31 35.85 19.33
CA VAL A 139 0.31 35.57 20.77
C VAL A 139 1.71 35.73 21.36
N GLN A 140 2.75 35.17 20.72
CA GLN A 140 4.12 35.29 21.21
C GLN A 140 4.56 36.75 21.30
N LYS A 141 4.29 37.55 20.26
CA LYS A 141 4.62 38.98 20.27
C LYS A 141 3.90 39.73 21.41
N ALA A 142 2.64 39.40 21.66
CA ALA A 142 1.87 40.02 22.73
C ALA A 142 2.44 39.64 24.11
N GLU A 143 2.84 38.38 24.29
CA GLU A 143 3.51 37.89 25.50
C GLU A 143 4.84 38.61 25.73
N ASP A 144 5.71 38.68 24.72
CA ASP A 144 7.00 39.38 24.79
C ASP A 144 6.80 40.87 25.14
N THR A 145 5.78 41.51 24.55
CA THR A 145 5.43 42.90 24.84
C THR A 145 4.95 43.05 26.29
N ALA A 146 4.07 42.18 26.76
CA ALA A 146 3.58 42.20 28.14
C ALA A 146 4.71 41.98 29.14
N GLN A 147 5.60 41.02 28.87
CA GLN A 147 6.78 40.76 29.71
C GLN A 147 7.70 41.98 29.77
N SER A 148 7.94 42.66 28.65
CA SER A 148 8.74 43.88 28.61
C SER A 148 8.11 45.02 29.44
N TYR A 149 6.78 45.15 29.42
CA TYR A 149 6.04 46.13 30.23
C TYR A 149 6.20 45.84 31.72
N TYR A 150 6.03 44.58 32.14
CA TYR A 150 6.22 44.18 33.52
C TYR A 150 7.65 44.39 34.00
N ASN A 151 8.65 44.00 33.21
CA ASN A 151 10.06 44.22 33.55
C ASN A 151 10.37 45.71 33.73
N GLN A 152 9.88 46.57 32.83
CA GLN A 152 10.08 48.01 32.95
C GLN A 152 9.39 48.59 34.20
N GLY A 153 8.16 48.16 34.47
CA GLY A 153 7.41 48.58 35.66
C GLY A 153 8.12 48.18 36.95
N PHE A 154 8.62 46.94 37.01
CA PHE A 154 9.38 46.43 38.14
C PHE A 154 10.66 47.24 38.38
N GLU A 155 11.46 47.49 37.35
CA GLU A 155 12.71 48.26 37.46
C GLU A 155 12.45 49.68 37.99
N LYS A 156 11.42 50.36 37.46
CA LYS A 156 11.02 51.70 37.91
C LYS A 156 10.61 51.70 39.39
N VAL A 157 9.82 50.72 39.82
CA VAL A 157 9.38 50.60 41.22
C VAL A 157 10.56 50.27 42.13
N ALA A 158 11.45 49.38 41.70
CA ALA A 158 12.65 49.00 42.44
C ALA A 158 13.60 50.19 42.65
N GLU A 159 13.90 50.96 41.61
CA GLU A 159 14.77 52.14 41.72
C GLU A 159 14.11 53.27 42.52
N SER A 160 12.79 53.46 42.41
CA SER A 160 12.04 54.40 43.27
C SER A 160 12.09 53.99 44.75
N LEU A 161 11.85 52.71 45.05
CA LEU A 161 11.90 52.17 46.42
C LEU A 161 13.32 52.30 47.00
N LYS A 162 14.35 51.98 46.21
CA LYS A 162 15.75 52.13 46.60
C LYS A 162 16.12 53.58 46.91
N SER A 163 15.63 54.53 46.11
CA SER A 163 15.80 55.97 46.37
C SER A 163 15.10 56.40 47.66
N GLN A 164 13.87 55.92 47.90
CA GLN A 164 13.12 56.19 49.13
C GLN A 164 13.84 55.60 50.37
N LEU A 165 14.29 54.36 50.26
CA LEU A 165 15.03 53.67 51.32
C LEU A 165 16.34 54.41 51.65
N ALA A 166 17.11 54.82 50.63
CA ALA A 166 18.33 55.59 50.84
C ALA A 166 18.08 56.89 51.62
N LYS A 167 16.99 57.62 51.27
CA LYS A 167 16.60 58.87 51.95
C LYS A 167 16.25 58.62 53.42
N GLU A 168 15.36 57.66 53.72
CA GLU A 168 14.99 57.41 55.12
C GLU A 168 16.12 56.81 55.94
N CYS A 169 16.95 55.94 55.37
CA CYS A 169 18.13 55.44 56.08
C CYS A 169 19.10 56.58 56.43
N ASN A 170 19.38 57.48 55.49
CA ASN A 170 20.26 58.63 55.77
C ASN A 170 19.67 59.58 56.82
N LYS A 171 18.36 59.80 56.80
CA LYS A 171 17.67 60.59 57.83
C LYS A 171 17.83 59.97 59.22
N CYS A 172 17.54 58.68 59.36
CA CYS A 172 17.72 57.95 60.62
C CYS A 172 19.19 57.97 61.09
N PHE A 173 20.14 57.80 60.16
CA PHE A 173 21.57 57.91 60.45
C PHE A 173 21.94 59.28 61.02
N LEU A 174 21.52 60.37 60.36
CA LEU A 174 21.83 61.73 60.80
C LEU A 174 21.18 62.07 62.14
N GLN A 175 19.96 61.61 62.39
CA GLN A 175 19.29 61.77 63.68
C GLN A 175 20.07 61.05 64.78
N GLY A 176 20.44 59.78 64.56
CA GLY A 176 21.26 59.02 65.51
C GLY A 176 22.63 59.65 65.77
N TRP A 177 23.29 60.13 64.71
CA TRP A 177 24.59 60.83 64.81
C TRP A 177 24.51 62.06 65.70
N ARG A 178 23.54 62.95 65.45
CA ARG A 178 23.35 64.18 66.23
C ARG A 178 23.04 63.86 67.69
N SER A 179 22.07 62.97 67.95
CA SER A 179 21.71 62.59 69.31
C SER A 179 22.87 61.99 70.10
N ALA A 180 23.75 61.20 69.46
CA ALA A 180 24.93 60.64 70.13
C ALA A 180 25.96 61.72 70.48
N LEU A 181 26.19 62.70 69.60
CA LEU A 181 27.09 63.83 69.86
C LEU A 181 26.56 64.75 70.95
N ASP A 182 25.26 65.06 70.92
CA ASP A 182 24.58 65.86 71.94
C ASP A 182 24.71 65.18 73.32
N GLN A 183 24.51 63.85 73.39
CA GLN A 183 24.69 63.06 74.62
C GLN A 183 26.14 63.04 75.13
N ALA A 184 27.11 63.14 74.22
CA ALA A 184 28.54 63.19 74.57
C ALA A 184 29.01 64.61 74.95
N GLY A 185 28.15 65.63 74.89
CA GLY A 185 28.49 67.02 75.20
C GLY A 185 29.39 67.70 74.16
N VAL A 186 29.35 67.24 72.90
CA VAL A 186 30.09 67.85 71.80
C VAL A 186 29.37 69.11 71.33
N ASP A 187 30.09 70.23 71.26
CA ASP A 187 29.57 71.51 70.78
C ASP A 187 29.16 71.45 69.29
N ASP A 188 28.05 72.09 68.93
CA ASP A 188 27.47 72.03 67.59
C ASP A 188 28.31 72.77 66.52
N THR A 189 29.24 73.63 66.94
CA THR A 189 30.21 74.27 66.04
C THR A 189 31.41 73.37 65.69
N SER A 190 31.54 72.22 66.35
CA SER A 190 32.64 71.27 66.12
C SER A 190 32.63 70.73 64.69
N GLU A 191 33.83 70.54 64.13
CA GLU A 191 34.00 69.86 62.85
C GLU A 191 33.38 68.45 62.86
N LEU A 192 33.34 67.79 64.02
CA LEU A 192 32.75 66.46 64.19
C LEU A 192 31.24 66.44 63.92
N TYR A 193 30.54 67.54 64.22
CA TYR A 193 29.10 67.69 63.92
C TYR A 193 28.86 67.73 62.41
N ASN A 194 29.77 68.36 61.67
CA ASN A 194 29.71 68.51 60.21
C ASN A 194 30.12 67.26 59.43
N LEU A 195 30.66 66.24 60.10
CA LEU A 195 31.06 64.97 59.47
C LEU A 195 29.87 64.04 59.18
N GLY A 196 28.80 64.07 59.98
CA GLY A 196 27.61 63.23 59.78
C GLY A 196 27.04 63.32 58.36
N PRO A 197 26.75 64.53 57.83
CA PRO A 197 26.30 64.70 56.45
C PRO A 197 27.28 64.17 55.38
N LYS A 198 28.60 64.21 55.63
CA LYS A 198 29.63 63.75 54.69
C LYS A 198 29.75 62.22 54.66
N HIS A 199 29.44 61.56 55.78
CA HIS A 199 29.55 60.12 55.97
C HIS A 199 28.20 59.39 55.92
N GLN A 200 27.24 59.91 55.16
CA GLN A 200 25.96 59.22 54.95
C GLN A 200 26.18 57.81 54.33
N PRO A 201 25.48 56.78 54.84
CA PRO A 201 25.61 55.41 54.34
C PRO A 201 25.24 55.25 52.86
N PHE A 202 24.22 55.97 52.41
CA PHE A 202 23.78 55.96 51.01
C PHE A 202 24.09 57.30 50.35
N LYS A 203 24.78 57.29 49.21
CA LYS A 203 24.99 58.51 48.41
C LYS A 203 23.71 58.80 47.62
N VAL A 204 23.01 59.88 47.94
CA VAL A 204 21.81 60.31 47.20
C VAL A 204 22.26 61.29 46.11
N GLY A 205 22.30 60.85 44.84
CA GLY A 205 22.39 61.75 43.69
C GLY A 205 23.64 61.71 42.79
N LEU A 206 24.38 60.61 42.68
CA LEU A 206 25.29 60.43 41.53
C LEU A 206 24.57 59.60 40.45
N PRO A 207 24.42 60.08 39.20
CA PRO A 207 24.12 59.21 38.08
C PRO A 207 25.21 58.14 38.02
N LYS A 208 24.84 56.87 37.90
CA LYS A 208 25.82 55.85 37.53
C LYS A 208 26.30 56.19 36.12
N GLU A 209 27.48 56.79 36.01
CA GLU A 209 28.25 56.70 34.78
C GLU A 209 28.48 55.20 34.55
N HIS A 210 27.99 54.73 33.41
CA HIS A 210 28.23 53.39 32.94
C HIS A 210 29.73 53.31 32.67
N GLU A 211 30.49 52.66 33.56
CA GLU A 211 31.84 52.22 33.22
C GLU A 211 31.69 51.22 32.07
N GLU A 212 32.04 51.68 30.87
CA GLU A 212 32.42 50.81 29.76
C GLU A 212 33.65 50.03 30.20
N GLU A 213 33.46 48.79 30.63
CA GLU A 213 34.55 47.83 30.76
C GLU A 213 34.76 47.16 29.40
N GLU A 214 35.33 47.91 28.45
CA GLU A 214 35.95 47.35 27.26
C GLU A 214 37.41 47.01 27.60
N ALA A 215 37.65 45.77 28.03
CA ALA A 215 38.99 45.20 28.12
C ALA A 215 39.11 44.02 27.17
N THR A 216 39.49 44.36 25.95
CA THR A 216 40.14 43.48 24.98
C THR A 216 41.28 42.69 25.65
N ARG A 217 41.09 41.38 25.80
CA ARG A 217 42.21 40.41 25.83
C ARG A 217 41.93 39.31 24.83
N GLY A 218 42.44 39.52 23.63
CA GLY A 218 42.72 38.42 22.72
C GLY A 218 43.89 37.60 23.26
N LEU A 219 43.72 36.28 23.33
CA LEU A 219 44.83 35.34 23.25
C LEU A 219 44.35 34.05 22.58
N ARG A 220 44.67 33.97 21.29
CA ARG A 220 44.87 32.83 20.38
C ARG A 220 44.31 31.44 20.77
N ASP A 221 43.63 30.86 19.78
CA ASP A 221 43.45 29.42 19.55
C ASP A 221 44.73 28.58 19.73
N PRO A 222 44.55 27.27 19.95
CA PRO A 222 45.00 26.35 18.93
C PRO A 222 43.89 25.38 18.46
N GLU A 223 43.69 25.42 17.15
CA GLU A 223 43.08 24.39 16.32
C GLU A 223 43.99 23.15 16.28
N VAL A 224 43.51 21.97 16.69
CA VAL A 224 43.88 20.69 16.05
C VAL A 224 42.67 19.74 16.07
N ASN A 225 42.33 19.32 14.84
CA ASN A 225 41.35 18.34 14.37
C ASN A 225 41.31 16.99 15.09
N GLU A 226 40.13 16.35 15.07
CA GLU A 226 39.91 15.04 14.40
C GLU A 226 38.39 14.76 14.27
N VAL A 227 37.84 14.81 13.05
CA VAL A 227 37.54 13.66 12.16
C VAL A 227 36.16 13.03 12.40
N LEU A 228 35.25 13.41 11.49
CA LEU A 228 34.43 12.51 10.67
C LEU A 228 33.35 11.65 11.36
N ARG A 229 32.07 12.01 11.13
CA ARG A 229 31.08 11.13 10.48
C ARG A 229 29.79 11.87 10.14
N ASP A 230 29.47 11.81 8.85
CA ASP A 230 28.13 11.91 8.27
C ASP A 230 27.96 10.65 7.39
N PRO A 231 26.78 10.28 6.89
CA PRO A 231 25.41 10.45 7.38
C PRO A 231 24.67 9.09 7.37
N GLU A 232 23.44 9.00 7.90
CA GLU A 232 22.55 7.87 7.56
C GLU A 232 21.12 8.34 7.30
N ALA A 233 20.61 7.83 6.18
CA ALA A 233 19.36 8.15 5.53
C ALA A 233 18.18 7.33 6.08
N ALA A 234 16.97 7.88 5.94
CA ALA A 234 15.75 7.15 5.60
C ALA A 234 14.79 8.09 4.86
#